data_AF-A0A7C9HVC1-F1
#
_entry.id   AF-A0A7C9HVC1-F1
#
_cell.length_a   1.000
_cell.length_b   1.000
_cell.length_c   1.000
_cell.angle_alpha   90.00
_cell.angle_beta   90.00
_cell.angle_gamma   90.00
#
_symmetry.space_group_name_H-M   'P 1'
#
loop_
_entity.id
_entity.type
_entity.pdbx_description
1 polymer ?
#
loop_
_entity_poly.entity_id
_entity_poly.type
_entity_poly.pdbx_seq_one_letter_code
_entity_poly.pdbx_strand_id
1 'polypeptide(L)'
;MRPWLRITMLCVAGCFAGPAAATLQQRETIAIDGDTAELRVYPLAAWVEQHPGVIPDEIYSTNRFRGYVGHWMLVDGRLELARIDVMFNGPSKRMWMLVCTDLEFENCKKTRTSMPMFEDRDILPTLFPGHTRVVADWYSGTLVIERGPSAEFVGYADTSLTERCTLVFIDHGRETKRYDFDARQFDRYRLARFRQYQLTPEYAQKMRELAGRGWEKADAEENLYGDELQAYISLAPDS
;
A
#
# COMPACT_ATOMS: atom_id res chain seq x y z
N MET A 1 -28.99 12.41 -27.51
CA MET A 1 -27.56 12.32 -27.89
C MET A 1 -26.79 13.29 -27.02
N ARG A 2 -25.98 12.79 -26.07
CA ARG A 2 -25.20 13.58 -25.11
C ARG A 2 -23.85 13.93 -25.73
N PRO A 3 -23.43 15.20 -25.81
CA PRO A 3 -22.07 15.54 -26.21
C PRO A 3 -21.11 15.33 -25.03
N TRP A 4 -19.96 14.75 -25.36
CA TRP A 4 -18.87 14.36 -24.48
C TRP A 4 -18.25 15.56 -23.73
N LEU A 5 -18.11 15.44 -22.41
CA LEU A 5 -17.19 16.28 -21.64
C LEU A 5 -15.76 15.84 -21.92
N ARG A 6 -14.96 16.74 -22.53
CA ARG A 6 -13.51 16.67 -22.47
C ARG A 6 -13.08 17.02 -21.05
N ILE A 7 -12.62 16.03 -20.30
CA ILE A 7 -11.99 16.24 -18.99
C ILE A 7 -10.57 16.72 -19.24
N THR A 8 -10.30 17.98 -18.92
CA THR A 8 -8.96 18.55 -18.91
C THR A 8 -8.22 18.02 -17.70
N MET A 9 -7.21 17.18 -17.94
CA MET A 9 -6.23 16.75 -16.95
C MET A 9 -5.36 17.96 -16.57
N LEU A 10 -5.58 18.53 -15.38
CA LEU A 10 -4.72 19.59 -14.85
C LEU A 10 -3.51 18.94 -14.16
N CYS A 11 -2.48 18.64 -14.94
CA CYS A 11 -1.15 18.37 -14.40
C CYS A 11 -0.60 19.69 -13.83
N VAL A 12 -0.61 19.85 -12.51
CA VAL A 12 0.17 20.89 -11.84
C VAL A 12 1.63 20.43 -11.84
N ALA A 13 2.35 20.80 -12.89
CA ALA A 13 3.79 20.63 -13.00
C ALA A 13 4.48 21.97 -12.68
N GLY A 14 5.44 21.94 -11.75
CA GLY A 14 6.25 23.06 -11.27
C GLY A 14 5.56 23.79 -10.11
N CYS A 15 6.17 24.07 -8.95
CA CYS A 15 7.55 24.04 -8.51
C CYS A 15 7.61 23.65 -7.03
N PHE A 16 8.06 22.44 -6.75
CA PHE A 16 8.99 22.17 -5.65
C PHE A 16 10.01 21.21 -6.23
N ALA A 17 11.22 21.68 -6.55
CA ALA A 17 12.38 20.81 -6.62
C ALA A 17 12.85 20.49 -5.19
N GLY A 18 11.92 20.02 -4.35
CA GLY A 18 12.24 19.08 -3.28
C GLY A 18 12.23 17.67 -3.88
N PRO A 19 12.73 16.64 -3.19
CA PRO A 19 12.53 15.28 -3.68
C PRO A 19 11.03 15.13 -3.95
N ALA A 20 10.67 14.75 -5.17
CA ALA A 20 9.32 14.33 -5.48
C ALA A 20 9.03 13.20 -4.48
N ALA A 21 8.34 13.54 -3.39
CA ALA A 21 7.85 12.54 -2.47
C ALA A 21 6.80 11.80 -3.28
N ALA A 22 7.21 10.69 -3.90
CA ALA A 22 6.28 9.74 -4.47
C ALA A 22 5.24 9.51 -3.37
N THR A 23 3.98 9.86 -3.65
CA THR A 23 2.92 9.66 -2.69
C THR A 23 2.66 8.16 -2.64
N LEU A 24 3.37 7.49 -1.74
CA LEU A 24 3.23 6.05 -1.51
C LEU A 24 1.78 5.74 -1.16
N GLN A 25 1.27 4.63 -1.68
CA GLN A 25 -0.03 4.10 -1.31
C GLN A 25 -0.09 3.92 0.21
N GLN A 26 -1.11 4.50 0.83
CA GLN A 26 -1.38 4.38 2.25
C GLN A 26 -1.47 2.90 2.59
N ARG A 27 -0.67 2.51 3.59
CA ARG A 27 -0.56 1.13 4.06
C ARG A 27 -1.80 0.75 4.87
N GLU A 28 -2.12 -0.53 4.82
CA GLU A 28 -3.13 -1.13 5.68
C GLU A 28 -2.53 -1.32 7.09
N THR A 29 -3.34 -1.28 8.13
CA THR A 29 -2.84 -1.41 9.51
C THR A 29 -3.26 -2.74 10.13
N ILE A 30 -2.50 -3.24 11.09
CA ILE A 30 -2.81 -4.44 11.84
C ILE A 30 -2.59 -4.24 13.33
N ALA A 31 -3.55 -4.67 14.15
CA ALA A 31 -3.38 -4.81 15.59
C ALA A 31 -2.91 -6.23 15.93
N ILE A 32 -1.76 -6.35 16.59
CA ILE A 32 -1.10 -7.62 16.93
C ILE A 32 -0.28 -7.45 18.21
N ASP A 33 -0.33 -8.43 19.12
CA ASP A 33 0.42 -8.46 20.38
C ASP A 33 0.24 -7.20 21.27
N GLY A 34 -0.89 -6.49 21.14
CA GLY A 34 -1.18 -5.26 21.89
C GLY A 34 -0.72 -3.97 21.21
N ASP A 35 -0.01 -4.05 20.09
CA ASP A 35 0.45 -2.91 19.29
C ASP A 35 -0.34 -2.77 17.98
N THR A 36 -0.30 -1.58 17.38
CA THR A 36 -0.77 -1.34 16.00
C THR A 36 0.41 -1.02 15.11
N ALA A 37 0.47 -1.68 13.96
CA ALA A 37 1.55 -1.58 12.99
C ALA A 37 1.01 -1.43 11.57
N GLU A 38 1.88 -1.05 10.64
CA GLU A 38 1.57 -1.00 9.21
C GLU A 38 1.98 -2.30 8.51
N LEU A 39 1.21 -2.69 7.50
CA LEU A 39 1.48 -3.82 6.62
C LEU A 39 2.20 -3.34 5.35
N ARG A 40 3.25 -4.04 4.93
CA ARG A 40 3.81 -3.87 3.57
C ARG A 40 3.02 -4.62 2.49
N VAL A 41 2.03 -5.41 2.88
CA VAL A 41 1.17 -6.20 1.99
C VAL A 41 -0.28 -5.73 2.10
N TYR A 42 -1.14 -6.16 1.17
CA TYR A 42 -2.52 -5.69 1.05
C TYR A 42 -3.53 -6.86 1.04
N PRO A 43 -3.82 -7.48 2.21
CA PRO A 43 -4.64 -8.70 2.26
C PRO A 43 -6.07 -8.52 1.75
N LEU A 44 -6.60 -7.29 1.75
CA LEU A 44 -7.95 -6.99 1.25
C LEU A 44 -8.00 -6.97 -0.28
N ALA A 45 -6.87 -6.75 -0.96
CA ALA A 45 -6.83 -6.59 -2.42
C ALA A 45 -7.38 -7.81 -3.15
N ALA A 46 -6.99 -9.01 -2.73
CA ALA A 46 -7.46 -10.26 -3.33
C ALA A 46 -8.98 -10.42 -3.26
N TRP A 47 -9.61 -9.98 -2.17
CA TRP A 47 -11.07 -10.00 -2.04
C TRP A 47 -11.72 -8.95 -2.93
N VAL A 48 -11.19 -7.72 -2.96
CA VAL A 48 -11.73 -6.64 -3.80
C VAL A 48 -11.64 -6.97 -5.29
N GLU A 49 -10.55 -7.60 -5.74
CA GLU A 49 -10.38 -8.07 -7.12
C GLU A 49 -11.47 -9.08 -7.53
N GLN A 50 -11.92 -9.92 -6.59
CA GLN A 50 -12.99 -10.89 -6.81
C GLN A 50 -14.40 -10.26 -6.72
N HIS A 51 -14.51 -9.04 -6.20
CA HIS A 51 -15.77 -8.33 -5.98
C HIS A 51 -15.72 -6.94 -6.64
N PRO A 52 -15.66 -6.85 -7.97
CA PRO A 52 -15.55 -5.57 -8.67
C PRO A 52 -16.77 -4.67 -8.38
N GLY A 53 -16.52 -3.38 -8.18
CA GLY A 53 -17.56 -2.37 -7.95
C GLY A 53 -18.04 -2.24 -6.49
N VAL A 54 -17.48 -3.01 -5.55
CA VAL A 54 -17.79 -2.87 -4.11
C VAL A 54 -17.12 -1.66 -3.46
N ILE A 55 -15.99 -1.23 -4.02
CA ILE A 55 -15.34 0.02 -3.63
C ILE A 55 -15.94 1.14 -4.47
N PRO A 56 -16.51 2.20 -3.86
CA PRO A 56 -17.08 3.31 -4.62
C PRO A 56 -16.06 3.97 -5.55
N ASP A 57 -16.47 4.26 -6.79
CA ASP A 57 -15.66 4.95 -7.82
C ASP A 57 -15.45 6.44 -7.51
N GLU A 58 -16.24 6.98 -6.60
CA GLU A 58 -16.00 8.29 -6.03
C GLU A 58 -14.83 8.11 -5.09
N ILE A 59 -13.72 8.83 -5.32
CA ILE A 59 -12.65 9.27 -4.39
C ILE A 59 -11.26 9.01 -4.98
N TYR A 60 -10.53 10.10 -5.25
CA TYR A 60 -9.14 10.06 -5.69
C TYR A 60 -8.27 10.80 -4.68
N SER A 61 -7.57 10.06 -3.81
CA SER A 61 -6.45 10.60 -3.04
C SER A 61 -5.15 10.28 -3.78
N THR A 62 -4.21 11.23 -3.77
CA THR A 62 -2.88 11.02 -4.36
C THR A 62 -2.07 9.96 -3.62
N ASN A 63 -2.48 9.51 -2.43
CA ASN A 63 -1.83 8.44 -1.68
C ASN A 63 -2.77 7.25 -1.39
N ARG A 64 -3.96 7.16 -2.00
CA ARG A 64 -4.90 6.03 -1.77
C ARG A 64 -5.50 5.57 -3.09
N PHE A 65 -4.64 5.14 -4.00
CA PHE A 65 -4.99 4.71 -5.36
C PHE A 65 -5.92 3.49 -5.39
N ARG A 66 -5.85 2.61 -4.38
CA ARG A 66 -6.82 1.49 -4.23
C ARG A 66 -8.21 1.91 -3.78
N GLY A 67 -8.40 3.17 -3.37
CA GLY A 67 -9.70 3.69 -2.90
C GLY A 67 -10.07 3.33 -1.46
N TYR A 68 -9.33 2.43 -0.80
CA TYR A 68 -9.62 1.98 0.57
C TYR A 68 -8.35 1.80 1.42
N VAL A 69 -8.55 1.72 2.75
CA VAL A 69 -7.57 1.24 3.74
C VAL A 69 -8.24 0.20 4.63
N GLY A 70 -7.67 -1.01 4.65
CA GLY A 70 -8.08 -2.07 5.57
C GLY A 70 -7.40 -1.91 6.93
N HIS A 71 -8.16 -2.16 7.99
CA HIS A 71 -7.64 -2.27 9.36
C HIS A 71 -7.90 -3.67 9.88
N TRP A 72 -6.82 -4.32 10.29
CA TRP A 72 -6.76 -5.74 10.59
C TRP A 72 -6.48 -5.99 12.06
N MET A 73 -6.79 -7.20 12.50
CA MET A 73 -6.37 -7.73 13.79
C MET A 73 -5.88 -9.16 13.60
N LEU A 74 -4.83 -9.54 14.32
CA LEU A 74 -4.43 -10.94 14.45
C LEU A 74 -4.78 -11.41 15.86
N VAL A 75 -5.88 -12.16 16.00
CA VAL A 75 -6.43 -12.58 17.30
C VAL A 75 -6.58 -14.09 17.31
N ASP A 76 -5.98 -14.75 18.30
CA ASP A 76 -5.97 -16.22 18.44
C ASP A 76 -5.56 -16.95 17.14
N GLY A 77 -4.57 -16.39 16.44
CA GLY A 77 -4.08 -16.91 15.16
C GLY A 77 -5.07 -16.75 14.00
N ARG A 78 -6.11 -15.91 14.12
CA ARG A 78 -7.03 -15.56 13.03
C ARG A 78 -6.77 -14.13 12.56
N LEU A 79 -6.59 -13.98 11.25
CA LEU A 79 -6.56 -12.68 10.59
C LEU A 79 -8.00 -12.19 10.41
N GLU A 80 -8.36 -11.13 11.13
CA GLU A 80 -9.69 -10.56 11.15
C GLU A 80 -9.67 -9.13 10.60
N LEU A 81 -10.49 -8.85 9.59
CA LEU A 81 -10.75 -7.51 9.09
C LEU A 81 -11.72 -6.82 10.05
N ALA A 82 -11.28 -5.71 10.64
CA ALA A 82 -12.04 -4.98 11.65
C ALA A 82 -12.68 -3.70 11.12
N ARG A 83 -12.16 -3.12 10.03
CA ARG A 83 -12.66 -1.87 9.44
C ARG A 83 -12.15 -1.70 8.01
N ILE A 84 -12.94 -1.05 7.16
CA ILE A 84 -12.54 -0.66 5.81
C ILE A 84 -12.85 0.81 5.61
N ASP A 85 -11.82 1.66 5.60
CA ASP A 85 -12.00 3.10 5.42
C ASP A 85 -11.89 3.52 3.95
N VAL A 86 -12.93 4.22 3.48
CA VAL A 86 -12.91 4.93 2.19
C VAL A 86 -13.20 6.42 2.41
N MET A 87 -12.59 7.26 1.59
CA MET A 87 -12.41 8.70 1.83
C MET A 87 -13.51 9.60 1.25
N PHE A 88 -14.73 9.67 1.77
CA PHE A 88 -15.82 10.44 1.12
C PHE A 88 -15.64 11.97 1.11
N ASN A 89 -16.26 12.63 0.13
CA ASN A 89 -16.44 14.08 0.14
C ASN A 89 -17.46 14.44 1.24
N GLY A 90 -16.97 15.01 2.35
CA GLY A 90 -17.82 15.36 3.48
C GLY A 90 -18.73 16.55 3.15
N PRO A 91 -20.04 16.52 3.47
CA PRO A 91 -20.93 17.66 3.27
C PRO A 91 -20.63 18.83 4.23
N SER A 92 -19.83 18.59 5.27
CA SER A 92 -19.84 19.36 6.52
C SER A 92 -18.73 20.39 6.66
N LYS A 93 -17.57 20.23 5.98
CA LYS A 93 -16.42 21.08 6.27
C LYS A 93 -15.68 21.48 4.99
N ARG A 94 -15.60 22.80 4.79
CA ARG A 94 -14.82 23.43 3.73
C ARG A 94 -13.57 24.05 4.33
N MET A 95 -12.41 23.62 3.86
CA MET A 95 -11.16 24.32 4.18
C MET A 95 -10.99 25.48 3.22
N TRP A 96 -10.81 26.68 3.76
CA TRP A 96 -10.47 27.84 2.95
C TRP A 96 -8.97 27.90 2.77
N MET A 97 -8.51 27.86 1.52
CA MET A 97 -7.10 27.97 1.18
C MET A 97 -6.91 29.13 0.21
N LEU A 98 -5.76 29.79 0.31
CA LEU A 98 -5.30 30.72 -0.70
C LEU A 98 -4.56 29.92 -1.77
N VAL A 99 -5.19 29.75 -2.93
CA VAL A 99 -4.63 28.98 -4.05
C VAL A 99 -4.07 29.97 -5.09
N CYS A 100 -2.86 29.71 -5.56
CA CYS A 100 -2.31 30.37 -6.74
C CYS A 100 -3.04 29.85 -7.97
N THR A 101 -3.85 30.69 -8.61
CA THR A 101 -4.58 30.31 -9.83
C THR A 101 -3.80 30.61 -11.11
N ASP A 102 -2.75 31.41 -11.00
CA ASP A 102 -1.89 31.83 -12.10
C ASP A 102 -0.52 31.16 -11.95
N LEU A 103 -0.07 30.43 -12.99
CA LEU A 103 1.19 29.67 -13.02
C LEU A 103 2.44 30.56 -13.19
N GLU A 104 2.29 31.87 -13.28
CA GLU A 104 3.40 32.82 -13.37
C GLU A 104 3.94 33.09 -11.95
N PHE A 105 4.97 32.31 -11.58
CA PHE A 105 5.55 32.22 -10.24
C PHE A 105 5.94 33.55 -9.58
N GLU A 106 6.26 34.57 -10.37
CA GLU A 106 6.74 35.86 -9.85
C GLU A 106 5.62 36.83 -9.46
N ASN A 107 4.35 36.55 -9.83
CA ASN A 107 3.23 37.45 -9.54
C ASN A 107 1.89 36.71 -9.31
N CYS A 108 1.93 35.57 -8.63
CA CYS A 108 0.75 34.75 -8.38
C CYS A 108 -0.36 35.55 -7.67
N LYS A 109 -1.53 35.67 -8.32
CA LYS A 109 -2.78 36.08 -7.67
C LYS A 109 -3.29 34.93 -6.83
N LYS A 110 -3.36 35.17 -5.51
CA LYS A 110 -3.93 34.22 -4.56
C LYS A 110 -5.44 34.41 -4.48
N THR A 111 -6.18 33.39 -4.90
CA THR A 111 -7.63 33.36 -4.77
C THR A 111 -8.02 32.54 -3.54
N ARG A 112 -8.96 33.05 -2.74
CA ARG A 112 -9.51 32.31 -1.62
C ARG A 112 -10.52 31.28 -2.16
N THR A 113 -10.14 30.01 -2.12
CA THR A 113 -10.95 28.90 -2.62
C THR A 113 -11.33 27.98 -1.47
N SER A 114 -12.57 27.48 -1.47
CA SER A 114 -12.99 26.42 -0.55
C SER A 114 -12.68 25.05 -1.16
N MET A 115 -11.91 24.23 -0.46
CA MET A 115 -11.75 22.82 -0.79
C MET A 115 -12.66 21.96 0.11
N PRO A 116 -13.28 20.91 -0.43
CA PRO A 116 -13.96 19.93 0.40
C PRO A 116 -12.95 19.29 1.36
N MET A 117 -13.34 19.08 2.61
CA MET A 117 -12.59 18.20 3.49
C MET A 117 -13.10 16.77 3.32
N PHE A 118 -12.17 15.85 3.07
CA PHE A 118 -12.49 14.44 2.97
C PHE A 118 -12.65 13.83 4.36
N GLU A 119 -13.57 12.89 4.49
CA GLU A 119 -13.86 12.17 5.72
C GLU A 119 -13.76 10.67 5.47
N ASP A 120 -13.01 9.96 6.30
CA ASP A 120 -12.99 8.49 6.27
C ASP A 120 -14.32 7.94 6.79
N ARG A 121 -14.91 7.02 6.02
CA ARG A 121 -16.09 6.27 6.41
C ARG A 121 -15.78 4.79 6.36
N ASP A 122 -16.16 4.11 7.44
CA ASP A 122 -16.14 2.67 7.50
C ASP A 122 -17.27 2.08 6.62
N ILE A 123 -16.88 1.25 5.66
CA ILE A 123 -17.80 0.53 4.78
C ILE A 123 -17.87 -0.96 5.09
N LEU A 124 -17.16 -1.46 6.11
CA LEU A 124 -17.26 -2.86 6.54
C LEU A 124 -18.73 -3.29 6.76
N PRO A 125 -19.61 -2.53 7.43
CA PRO A 125 -20.99 -2.95 7.64
C PRO A 125 -21.82 -3.03 6.35
N THR A 126 -21.42 -2.29 5.31
CA THR A 126 -22.06 -2.34 4.00
C THR A 126 -21.64 -3.59 3.23
N LEU A 127 -20.35 -3.95 3.30
CA LEU A 127 -19.79 -5.09 2.59
C LEU A 127 -20.06 -6.43 3.29
N PHE A 128 -20.11 -6.40 4.63
CA PHE A 128 -20.34 -7.57 5.47
C PHE A 128 -21.44 -7.29 6.51
N PRO A 129 -22.71 -7.23 6.09
CA PRO A 129 -23.82 -6.90 6.98
C PRO A 129 -23.92 -7.84 8.19
N GLY A 130 -24.06 -7.27 9.39
CA GLY A 130 -24.17 -8.03 10.64
C GLY A 130 -22.83 -8.48 11.24
N HIS A 131 -21.71 -8.20 10.58
CA HIS A 131 -20.38 -8.51 11.10
C HIS A 131 -19.70 -7.25 11.64
N THR A 132 -19.18 -7.32 12.86
CA THR A 132 -18.29 -6.30 13.43
C THR A 132 -16.82 -6.57 13.10
N ARG A 133 -16.50 -7.83 12.76
CA ARG A 133 -15.21 -8.31 12.26
C ARG A 133 -15.43 -9.49 11.32
N VAL A 134 -14.53 -9.66 10.37
CA VAL A 134 -14.62 -10.71 9.35
C VAL A 134 -13.32 -11.49 9.29
N VAL A 135 -13.36 -12.81 9.46
CA VAL A 135 -12.18 -13.66 9.27
C VAL A 135 -11.83 -13.67 7.78
N ALA A 136 -10.57 -13.37 7.44
CA ALA A 136 -10.10 -13.35 6.05
C ALA A 136 -9.73 -14.73 5.54
N ASP A 137 -10.71 -15.63 5.44
CA ASP A 137 -10.56 -16.98 4.89
C ASP A 137 -10.11 -17.00 3.42
N TRP A 138 -10.31 -15.89 2.70
CA TRP A 138 -9.82 -15.67 1.34
C TRP A 138 -8.31 -15.44 1.24
N TYR A 139 -7.62 -15.11 2.35
CA TYR A 139 -6.21 -14.74 2.31
C TYR A 139 -5.30 -15.89 2.72
N SER A 140 -4.40 -16.27 1.81
CA SER A 140 -3.22 -17.09 2.09
C SER A 140 -1.99 -16.34 1.59
N GLY A 141 -0.97 -16.18 2.43
CA GLY A 141 0.21 -15.39 2.13
C GLY A 141 1.01 -15.01 3.37
N THR A 142 2.04 -14.19 3.19
CA THR A 142 2.88 -13.72 4.31
C THR A 142 2.56 -12.27 4.63
N LEU A 143 2.09 -12.01 5.84
CA LEU A 143 2.03 -10.66 6.39
C LEU A 143 3.45 -10.20 6.73
N VAL A 144 3.84 -9.04 6.23
CA VAL A 144 5.08 -8.36 6.60
C VAL A 144 4.70 -7.16 7.45
N ILE A 145 4.98 -7.26 8.75
CA ILE A 145 4.58 -6.29 9.77
C ILE A 145 5.82 -5.55 10.26
N GLU A 146 5.82 -4.23 10.10
CA GLU A 146 6.94 -3.38 10.48
C GLU A 146 6.65 -2.66 11.79
N ARG A 147 7.56 -2.79 12.77
CA ARG A 147 7.42 -2.24 14.11
C ARG A 147 8.65 -1.41 14.50
N GLY A 148 8.39 -0.27 15.13
CA GLY A 148 9.43 0.64 15.61
C GLY A 148 9.85 1.71 14.58
N PRO A 149 10.72 2.64 14.98
CA PRO A 149 11.24 3.68 14.08
C PRO A 149 12.04 3.07 12.93
N SER A 150 12.15 3.81 11.82
CA SER A 150 13.05 3.44 10.72
C SER A 150 14.49 3.39 11.25
N ALA A 151 15.12 2.22 11.21
CA ALA A 151 16.45 2.00 11.75
C ALA A 151 17.56 2.59 10.85
N GLU A 152 17.29 2.76 9.55
CA GLU A 152 18.21 3.40 8.60
C GLU A 152 17.49 3.74 7.28
N PHE A 153 17.84 4.84 6.63
CA PHE A 153 17.40 5.16 5.27
C PHE A 153 18.45 4.65 4.28
N VAL A 154 18.11 3.64 3.47
CA VAL A 154 19.03 3.04 2.49
C VAL A 154 18.51 3.26 1.06
N GLY A 155 18.54 4.50 0.56
CA GLY A 155 18.32 4.78 -0.87
C GLY A 155 16.87 5.01 -1.33
N TYR A 156 16.68 5.10 -2.65
CA TYR A 156 15.52 5.69 -3.33
C TYR A 156 14.25 4.82 -3.44
N ALA A 157 14.29 3.58 -2.96
CA ALA A 157 13.12 2.72 -2.81
C ALA A 157 12.76 2.60 -1.33
N ASP A 158 11.51 2.28 -1.00
CA ASP A 158 10.94 2.07 0.35
C ASP A 158 11.59 0.89 1.10
N THR A 159 12.89 1.01 1.30
CA THR A 159 13.85 0.02 1.77
C THR A 159 14.31 0.32 3.18
N SER A 160 13.81 1.41 3.80
CA SER A 160 14.08 1.67 5.20
C SER A 160 13.65 0.45 6.00
N LEU A 161 14.60 -0.19 6.65
CA LEU A 161 14.33 -1.30 7.54
C LEU A 161 13.86 -0.69 8.85
N THR A 162 12.72 -1.16 9.36
CA THR A 162 12.29 -0.84 10.72
C THR A 162 13.10 -1.65 11.72
N GLU A 163 13.19 -1.17 12.95
CA GLU A 163 13.95 -1.86 14.01
C GLU A 163 13.50 -3.32 14.22
N ARG A 164 12.22 -3.60 14.01
CA ARG A 164 11.62 -4.92 14.16
C ARG A 164 10.69 -5.25 13.01
N CYS A 165 10.86 -6.45 12.46
CA CYS A 165 9.96 -6.99 11.44
C CYS A 165 9.40 -8.33 11.91
N THR A 166 8.09 -8.48 11.79
CA THR A 166 7.40 -9.75 12.05
C THR A 166 6.83 -10.29 10.76
N LEU A 167 7.19 -11.53 10.44
CA LEU A 167 6.56 -12.28 9.36
C LEU A 167 5.51 -13.21 9.95
N VAL A 168 4.28 -13.13 9.46
CA VAL A 168 3.20 -14.06 9.83
C VAL A 168 2.74 -14.76 8.57
N PHE A 169 2.93 -16.08 8.53
CA PHE A 169 2.45 -16.93 7.44
C PHE A 169 1.00 -17.27 7.72
N ILE A 170 0.13 -16.90 6.77
CA ILE A 170 -1.30 -17.10 6.84
C ILE A 170 -1.71 -18.13 5.79
N ASP A 171 -2.52 -19.09 6.21
CA ASP A 171 -3.22 -20.02 5.34
C ASP A 171 -4.73 -19.93 5.62
N HIS A 172 -5.51 -19.49 4.64
CA HIS A 172 -6.95 -19.30 4.74
C HIS A 172 -7.37 -18.52 6.00
N GLY A 173 -6.74 -17.37 6.20
CA GLY A 173 -6.99 -16.50 7.35
C GLY A 173 -6.43 -17.00 8.68
N ARG A 174 -5.69 -18.11 8.70
CA ARG A 174 -5.09 -18.69 9.92
C ARG A 174 -3.58 -18.58 9.92
N GLU A 175 -3.03 -18.11 11.03
CA GLU A 175 -1.60 -18.16 11.30
C GLU A 175 -1.11 -19.61 11.36
N THR A 176 -0.12 -19.91 10.55
CA THR A 176 0.57 -21.21 10.52
C THR A 176 1.99 -21.13 11.07
N LYS A 177 2.62 -19.96 10.93
CA LYS A 177 4.00 -19.73 11.35
C LYS A 177 4.26 -18.25 11.59
N ARG A 178 5.13 -17.94 12.54
CA ARG A 178 5.59 -16.58 12.82
C ARG A 178 7.10 -16.55 13.00
N TYR A 179 7.71 -15.48 12.53
CA TYR A 179 9.08 -15.11 12.83
C TYR A 179 9.15 -13.66 13.26
N ASP A 180 9.95 -13.39 14.28
CA ASP A 180 10.30 -12.04 14.71
C ASP A 180 11.78 -11.80 14.44
N PHE A 181 12.06 -10.70 13.76
CA PHE A 181 13.39 -10.33 13.33
C PHE A 181 13.75 -8.93 13.83
N ASP A 182 15.01 -8.75 14.21
CA ASP A 182 15.64 -7.43 14.14
C ASP A 182 15.93 -7.04 12.68
N ALA A 183 16.25 -5.75 12.45
CA ALA A 183 16.55 -5.22 11.12
C ALA A 183 17.61 -6.04 10.34
N ARG A 184 18.69 -6.47 11.00
CA ARG A 184 19.80 -7.22 10.36
C ARG A 184 19.41 -8.65 10.05
N GLN A 185 18.65 -9.29 10.93
CA GLN A 185 18.11 -10.63 10.70
C GLN A 185 17.14 -10.62 9.52
N PHE A 186 16.27 -9.60 9.45
CA PHE A 186 15.30 -9.48 8.38
C PHE A 186 15.99 -9.23 7.03
N ASP A 187 17.00 -8.37 6.97
CA ASP A 187 17.76 -8.13 5.74
C ASP A 187 18.46 -9.40 5.22
N ARG A 188 19.14 -10.14 6.09
CA ARG A 188 19.73 -11.44 5.72
C ARG A 188 18.69 -12.42 5.21
N TYR A 189 17.52 -12.47 5.85
CA TYR A 189 16.42 -13.33 5.44
C TYR A 189 15.90 -12.93 4.06
N ARG A 190 15.65 -11.64 3.81
CA ARG A 190 15.21 -11.10 2.52
C ARG A 190 16.21 -11.42 1.41
N LEU A 191 17.49 -11.17 1.63
CA LEU A 191 18.54 -11.45 0.66
C LEU A 191 18.61 -12.93 0.30
N ALA A 192 18.51 -13.83 1.29
CA ALA A 192 18.49 -15.27 1.05
C ALA A 192 17.25 -15.68 0.23
N ARG A 193 16.08 -15.13 0.55
CA ARG A 193 14.83 -15.41 -0.17
C ARG A 193 14.85 -14.85 -1.59
N PHE A 194 15.37 -13.65 -1.79
CA PHE A 194 15.51 -13.08 -3.12
C PHE A 194 16.45 -13.92 -4.00
N ARG A 195 17.55 -14.44 -3.44
CA ARG A 195 18.43 -15.38 -4.17
C ARG A 195 17.71 -16.67 -4.59
N GLN A 196 16.79 -17.18 -3.77
CA GLN A 196 15.94 -18.31 -4.16
C GLN A 196 14.95 -17.91 -5.27
N TYR A 197 14.34 -16.73 -5.14
CA TYR A 197 13.44 -16.19 -6.16
C TYR A 197 14.12 -16.03 -7.52
N GLN A 198 15.39 -15.62 -7.56
CA GLN A 198 16.19 -15.52 -8.79
C GLN A 198 16.30 -16.84 -9.57
N LEU A 199 16.07 -17.98 -8.92
CA LEU A 199 16.08 -19.31 -9.55
C LEU A 199 14.72 -19.73 -10.11
N THR A 200 13.67 -18.94 -9.88
CA THR A 200 12.29 -19.28 -10.28
C THR A 200 11.98 -18.88 -11.73
N PRO A 201 11.04 -19.58 -12.40
CA PRO A 201 10.53 -19.17 -13.71
C PRO A 201 9.87 -17.79 -13.70
N GLU A 202 9.22 -17.43 -12.59
CA GLU A 202 8.54 -16.14 -12.40
C GLU A 202 9.53 -14.97 -12.44
N TYR A 203 10.65 -15.08 -11.71
CA TYR A 203 11.71 -14.10 -11.79
C TYR A 203 12.24 -13.95 -13.23
N ALA A 204 12.48 -15.07 -13.92
CA ALA A 204 12.95 -15.03 -15.30
C ALA A 204 11.93 -14.35 -16.24
N GLN A 205 10.63 -14.49 -15.99
CA GLN A 205 9.58 -13.79 -16.72
C GLN A 205 9.61 -12.28 -16.44
N LYS A 206 9.62 -11.87 -15.17
CA LYS A 206 9.69 -10.46 -14.77
C LYS A 206 10.91 -9.75 -15.36
N MET A 207 12.08 -10.40 -15.36
CA MET A 207 13.29 -9.87 -15.97
C MET A 207 13.14 -9.65 -17.49
N ARG A 208 12.47 -10.56 -18.21
CA ARG A 208 12.17 -10.36 -19.64
C ARG A 208 11.22 -9.20 -19.88
N GLU A 209 10.21 -9.03 -19.03
CA GLU A 209 9.26 -7.92 -19.12
C GLU A 209 9.94 -6.57 -18.88
N LEU A 210 10.81 -6.47 -17.88
CA LEU A 210 11.57 -5.25 -17.57
C LEU A 210 12.59 -4.93 -18.68
N ALA A 211 13.32 -5.93 -19.18
CA ALA A 211 14.22 -5.76 -20.32
C ALA A 211 13.44 -5.28 -21.57
N GLY A 212 12.24 -5.80 -21.80
CA GLY A 212 11.35 -5.33 -22.87
C GLY A 212 10.90 -3.87 -22.74
N ARG A 213 10.99 -3.30 -21.52
CA ARG A 213 10.75 -1.88 -21.22
C ARG A 213 12.03 -1.04 -21.25
N GLY A 214 13.17 -1.63 -21.64
CA GLY A 214 14.47 -0.95 -21.72
C GLY A 214 15.22 -0.80 -20.40
N TRP A 215 14.85 -1.58 -19.38
CA TRP A 215 15.56 -1.56 -18.10
C TRP A 215 16.89 -2.31 -18.19
N GLU A 216 17.93 -1.71 -17.63
CA GLU A 216 19.20 -2.40 -17.41
C GLU A 216 19.05 -3.48 -16.33
N LYS A 217 19.84 -4.54 -16.44
CA LYS A 217 19.71 -5.71 -15.55
C LYS A 217 19.85 -5.33 -14.07
N ALA A 218 20.82 -4.48 -13.72
CA ALA A 218 21.08 -4.10 -12.33
C ALA A 218 19.90 -3.30 -11.74
N ASP A 219 19.38 -2.33 -12.49
CA ASP A 219 18.24 -1.51 -12.06
C ASP A 219 16.97 -2.36 -11.93
N ALA A 220 16.77 -3.32 -12.83
CA ALA A 220 15.68 -4.29 -12.74
C ALA A 220 15.81 -5.18 -11.50
N GLU A 221 17.00 -5.68 -11.18
CA GLU A 221 17.24 -6.49 -9.98
C GLU A 221 17.01 -5.68 -8.69
N GLU A 222 17.49 -4.44 -8.64
CA GLU A 222 17.24 -3.53 -7.51
C GLU A 222 15.75 -3.25 -7.34
N ASN A 223 15.03 -2.97 -8.44
CA ASN A 223 13.59 -2.76 -8.41
C ASN A 223 12.84 -3.99 -7.92
N LEU A 224 13.14 -5.18 -8.43
CA LEU A 224 12.51 -6.42 -7.98
C LEU A 224 12.82 -6.73 -6.50
N TYR A 225 14.03 -6.43 -6.03
CA TYR A 225 14.38 -6.61 -4.60
C TYR A 225 13.58 -5.68 -3.69
N GLY A 226 13.38 -4.43 -4.12
CA GLY A 226 12.61 -3.41 -3.39
C GLY A 226 11.10 -3.67 -3.40
N ASP A 227 10.53 -3.88 -4.59
CA ASP A 227 9.08 -3.77 -4.83
C ASP A 227 8.36 -5.14 -4.81
N GLU A 228 9.04 -6.23 -5.16
CA GLU A 228 8.43 -7.57 -5.24
C GLU A 228 8.63 -8.38 -3.94
N LEU A 229 8.70 -7.70 -2.80
CA LEU A 229 8.92 -8.32 -1.48
C LEU A 229 8.00 -9.51 -1.22
N GLN A 230 6.71 -9.36 -1.55
CA GLN A 230 5.72 -10.40 -1.32
C GLN A 230 6.00 -11.67 -2.14
N ALA A 231 6.50 -11.53 -3.37
CA ALA A 231 6.77 -12.65 -4.27
C ALA A 231 7.86 -13.57 -3.72
N TYR A 232 8.95 -13.00 -3.19
CA TYR A 232 10.06 -13.81 -2.69
C TYR A 232 9.96 -14.18 -1.21
N ILE A 233 9.31 -13.36 -0.38
CA ILE A 233 9.19 -13.66 1.07
C ILE A 233 8.25 -14.84 1.34
N SER A 234 7.29 -15.04 0.42
CA SER A 234 6.26 -16.10 0.51
C SER A 234 6.72 -17.43 -0.09
N LEU A 235 7.92 -17.50 -0.66
CA LEU A 235 8.49 -18.78 -1.08
C LEU A 235 8.59 -19.70 0.14
N ALA A 236 8.05 -20.91 -0.01
CA ALA A 236 8.00 -21.89 1.07
C ALA A 236 9.39 -22.03 1.71
N PRO A 237 9.49 -22.01 3.06
CA PRO A 237 10.79 -22.00 3.69
C PRO A 237 11.69 -23.17 3.32
N ASP A 238 11.06 -24.31 3.03
CA ASP A 238 11.68 -25.60 2.79
C ASP A 238 10.87 -26.31 1.68
N SER A 239 11.39 -26.30 0.45
CA SER A 239 10.99 -27.20 -0.63
C SER A 239 12.22 -27.89 -1.17
#